data_AF-A0A966ESS7-F1
#
_entry.id   AF-A0A966ESS7-F1
#
_cell.length_a   1.000
_cell.length_b   1.000
_cell.length_c   1.000
_cell.angle_alpha   90.00
_cell.angle_beta   90.00
_cell.angle_gamma   90.00
#
_symmetry.space_group_name_H-M   'P 1'
#
loop_
_entity.id
_entity.type
_entity.pdbx_description
1 polymer ?
#
loop_
_entity_poly.entity_id
_entity_poly.type
_entity_poly.pdbx_seq_one_letter_code
_entity_poly.pdbx_strand_id
1 'polypeptide(L)'
;MLPFFAPRAVEKCREHTQELCRQLIREFIEDGQADIAENYARQIPPRIIAAILGIDPDRVDDFTTWVQGALELGLQDPEIREHYADIIRNFFVGEIKDRMENPSDDLISFLLEAEIDGEPVPMPVIRGNVGLMLDEPELIPTAAEDTMLGDR
;
A
#
# COMPACT_ATOMS: atom_id res chain seq x y z
N MET A 1 9.76 1.87 -10.45
CA MET A 1 8.56 2.72 -10.27
C MET A 1 7.91 3.17 -11.58
N LEU A 2 8.62 3.82 -12.52
CA LEU A 2 8.01 4.38 -13.74
C LEU A 2 7.10 3.43 -14.57
N PRO A 3 7.33 2.11 -14.66
CA PRO A 3 6.41 1.21 -15.38
C PRO A 3 5.01 1.10 -14.75
N PHE A 4 4.90 1.19 -13.42
CA PHE A 4 3.61 1.20 -12.69
C PHE A 4 2.90 2.56 -12.78
N PHE A 5 3.64 3.62 -13.08
CA PHE A 5 3.09 4.95 -13.33
C PHE A 5 3.05 5.29 -14.83
N ALA A 6 3.33 4.32 -15.71
CA ALA A 6 3.27 4.50 -17.14
C ALA A 6 1.81 4.62 -17.60
N PRO A 7 1.52 5.29 -18.73
CA PRO A 7 0.15 5.53 -19.18
C PRO A 7 -0.74 4.28 -19.24
N ARG A 8 -0.18 3.13 -19.60
CA ARG A 8 -0.91 1.85 -19.67
C ARG A 8 -1.27 1.29 -18.29
N ALA A 9 -0.38 1.43 -17.30
CA ALA A 9 -0.65 1.01 -15.93
C ALA A 9 -1.67 1.95 -15.26
N VAL A 10 -1.58 3.25 -15.54
CA VAL A 10 -2.56 4.25 -15.11
C VAL A 10 -3.96 3.94 -15.68
N GLU A 11 -4.06 3.42 -16.90
CA GLU A 11 -5.36 3.08 -17.49
C GLU A 11 -6.03 1.89 -16.81
N LYS A 12 -5.27 0.83 -16.46
CA LYS A 12 -5.79 -0.26 -15.60
C LYS A 12 -6.32 0.30 -14.27
N CYS A 13 -5.57 1.24 -13.69
CA CYS A 13 -5.94 1.90 -12.44
C CYS A 13 -7.21 2.76 -12.60
N ARG A 14 -7.42 3.39 -13.76
CA ARG A 14 -8.63 4.17 -14.07
C ARG A 14 -9.88 3.31 -14.04
N GLU A 15 -9.88 2.17 -14.72
CA GLU A 15 -11.03 1.27 -14.76
C GLU A 15 -11.40 0.80 -13.35
N HIS A 16 -10.39 0.37 -12.58
CA HIS A 16 -10.56 -0.04 -11.20
C HIS A 16 -11.10 1.10 -10.31
N THR A 17 -10.55 2.31 -10.45
CA THR A 17 -11.01 3.50 -9.72
C THR A 17 -12.46 3.84 -10.04
N GLN A 18 -12.86 3.75 -11.30
CA GLN A 18 -14.26 4.01 -11.68
C GLN A 18 -15.22 3.01 -11.05
N GLU A 19 -14.86 1.73 -11.01
CA GLU A 19 -15.73 0.73 -10.38
C GLU A 19 -15.80 0.91 -8.87
N LEU A 20 -14.66 1.18 -8.21
CA LEU A 20 -14.63 1.51 -6.78
C LEU A 20 -15.53 2.70 -6.46
N CYS A 21 -15.42 3.79 -7.22
CA CYS A 21 -16.27 4.97 -7.05
C CYS A 21 -17.76 4.62 -7.18
N ARG A 22 -18.14 3.80 -8.17
CA ARG A 22 -19.53 3.37 -8.33
C ARG A 22 -19.99 2.50 -7.15
N GLN A 23 -19.13 1.60 -6.68
CA GLN A 23 -19.43 0.74 -5.54
C GLN A 23 -19.70 1.59 -4.29
N LEU A 24 -18.80 2.51 -3.94
CA LEU A 24 -18.95 3.39 -2.79
C LEU A 24 -20.24 4.23 -2.88
N ILE A 25 -20.56 4.76 -4.06
CA ILE A 25 -21.82 5.51 -4.25
C ILE A 25 -23.05 4.62 -4.00
N ARG A 26 -23.04 3.36 -4.47
CA ARG A 26 -24.17 2.44 -4.26
C ARG A 26 -24.46 2.19 -2.78
N GLU A 27 -23.47 2.33 -1.90
CA GLU A 27 -23.65 2.08 -0.46
C GLU A 27 -24.53 3.10 0.24
N PHE A 28 -24.61 4.34 -0.26
CA PHE A 28 -25.35 5.43 0.39
C PHE A 28 -26.37 6.14 -0.52
N ILE A 29 -26.43 5.80 -1.81
CA ILE A 29 -27.30 6.51 -2.76
C ILE A 29 -28.79 6.37 -2.43
N GLU A 30 -29.21 5.23 -1.85
CA GLU A 30 -30.61 4.99 -1.48
C GLU A 30 -31.02 5.75 -0.22
N ASP A 31 -30.08 6.03 0.68
CA ASP A 31 -30.33 6.75 1.93
C ASP A 31 -30.54 8.25 1.72
N GLY A 32 -30.10 8.78 0.58
CA GLY A 32 -30.24 10.20 0.20
C GLY A 32 -29.39 11.17 1.02
N GLN A 33 -28.55 10.66 1.93
CA GLN A 33 -27.64 11.42 2.78
C GLN A 33 -26.37 10.61 3.04
N ALA A 34 -25.21 11.27 3.05
CA ALA A 34 -23.92 10.65 3.34
C ALA A 34 -22.91 11.72 3.79
N ASP A 35 -21.93 11.32 4.60
CA ASP A 35 -20.71 12.11 4.76
C ASP A 35 -19.78 11.76 3.59
N ILE A 36 -19.73 12.63 2.58
CA ILE A 36 -18.92 12.38 1.38
C ILE A 36 -17.42 12.27 1.70
N ALA A 37 -16.96 12.89 2.79
CA ALA A 37 -15.56 12.76 3.19
C ALA A 37 -15.30 11.35 3.75
N GLU A 38 -16.11 10.88 4.69
CA GLU A 38 -15.94 9.56 5.34
C GLU A 38 -16.35 8.40 4.42
N ASN A 39 -17.52 8.50 3.79
CA ASN A 39 -18.13 7.40 3.05
C ASN A 39 -17.61 7.27 1.60
N TYR A 40 -16.82 8.23 1.11
CA TYR A 40 -16.37 8.22 -0.29
C TYR A 40 -14.93 8.67 -0.45
N ALA A 41 -14.61 9.95 -0.19
CA ALA A 41 -13.32 10.53 -0.56
C ALA A 41 -12.13 9.85 0.13
N ARG A 42 -12.21 9.61 1.45
CA ARG A 42 -11.14 8.95 2.22
C ARG A 42 -11.01 7.46 1.93
N GLN A 43 -12.03 6.83 1.38
CA GLN A 43 -12.04 5.39 1.10
C GLN A 43 -11.30 5.05 -0.20
N ILE A 44 -11.21 6.00 -1.12
CA ILE A 44 -10.65 5.76 -2.47
C ILE A 44 -9.13 5.57 -2.43
N PRO A 45 -8.31 6.52 -1.94
CA PRO A 45 -6.85 6.39 -2.03
C PRO A 45 -6.28 5.09 -1.44
N PRO A 46 -6.60 4.68 -0.19
CA PRO A 46 -6.02 3.47 0.38
C PRO A 46 -6.43 2.21 -0.38
N ARG A 47 -7.67 2.13 -0.89
CA ARG A 47 -8.12 0.96 -1.67
C ARG A 47 -7.46 0.87 -3.05
N ILE A 48 -7.20 2.01 -3.69
CA ILE A 48 -6.43 2.02 -4.94
C ILE A 48 -4.98 1.58 -4.71
N ILE A 49 -4.36 2.04 -3.62
CA ILE A 49 -3.01 1.60 -3.26
C ILE A 49 -2.99 0.10 -2.95
N ALA A 50 -3.98 -0.40 -2.21
CA ALA A 50 -4.12 -1.83 -1.93
C ALA A 50 -4.17 -2.67 -3.21
N ALA A 51 -4.93 -2.22 -4.21
CA ALA A 51 -5.00 -2.88 -5.51
C ALA A 51 -3.67 -2.86 -6.28
N ILE A 52 -2.93 -1.76 -6.22
CA ILE A 52 -1.59 -1.65 -6.86
C ILE A 52 -0.58 -2.59 -6.19
N LEU A 53 -0.65 -2.71 -4.87
CA LEU A 53 0.20 -3.59 -4.07
C LEU A 53 -0.23 -5.06 -4.11
N GLY A 54 -1.40 -5.35 -4.70
CA GLY A 54 -1.93 -6.71 -4.84
C GLY A 54 -2.52 -7.28 -3.55
N ILE A 55 -2.88 -6.45 -2.57
CA ILE A 55 -3.42 -6.90 -1.29
C ILE A 55 -4.69 -7.75 -1.52
N ASP A 56 -4.78 -8.86 -0.79
CA ASP A 56 -5.95 -9.74 -0.81
C ASP A 56 -7.24 -8.92 -0.56
N PRO A 57 -8.27 -9.05 -1.42
CA PRO A 57 -9.56 -8.37 -1.24
C PRO A 57 -10.15 -8.48 0.18
N ASP A 58 -9.97 -9.62 0.85
CA ASP A 58 -10.49 -9.85 2.20
C ASP A 58 -9.75 -9.05 3.28
N ARG A 59 -8.61 -8.43 2.94
CA ARG A 59 -7.75 -7.64 3.82
C ARG A 59 -7.76 -6.14 3.49
N VAL A 60 -8.45 -5.74 2.42
CA VAL A 60 -8.46 -4.34 1.95
C VAL A 60 -9.08 -3.40 2.99
N ASP A 61 -10.10 -3.83 3.73
CA ASP A 61 -10.75 -3.01 4.77
C ASP A 61 -9.86 -2.85 6.00
N ASP A 62 -9.21 -3.93 6.44
CA ASP A 62 -8.18 -3.89 7.50
C ASP A 62 -7.07 -2.91 7.12
N PHE A 63 -6.52 -3.07 5.92
CA PHE A 63 -5.44 -2.23 5.40
C PHE A 63 -5.86 -0.76 5.32
N THR A 64 -7.07 -0.49 4.82
CA THR A 64 -7.62 0.87 4.76
C THR A 64 -7.71 1.49 6.15
N THR A 65 -8.18 0.71 7.14
CA THR A 65 -8.27 1.16 8.53
C THR A 65 -6.90 1.52 9.10
N TRP A 66 -5.87 0.71 8.82
CA TRP A 66 -4.52 1.00 9.33
C TRP A 66 -3.91 2.23 8.68
N VAL A 67 -4.05 2.39 7.37
CA VAL A 67 -3.54 3.57 6.64
C VAL A 67 -4.22 4.84 7.12
N GLN A 68 -5.56 4.82 7.27
CA GLN A 68 -6.29 5.95 7.84
C GLN A 68 -5.90 6.21 9.30
N GLY A 69 -5.70 5.16 10.09
CA GLY A 69 -5.23 5.28 11.47
C GLY A 69 -3.87 5.95 11.58
N ALA A 70 -2.92 5.58 10.72
CA ALA A 70 -1.59 6.18 10.68
C ALA A 70 -1.63 7.65 10.19
N LEU A 71 -2.37 7.93 9.12
CA LEU A 71 -2.38 9.23 8.45
C LEU A 71 -3.35 10.27 9.04
N GLU A 72 -4.39 9.86 9.77
CA GLU A 72 -5.38 10.79 10.32
C GLU A 72 -5.22 10.93 11.84
N LEU A 73 -5.24 9.81 12.56
CA LEU A 73 -5.13 9.81 14.02
C LEU A 73 -3.67 9.97 14.46
N GLY A 74 -2.74 9.35 13.72
CA GLY A 74 -1.30 9.43 13.99
C GLY A 74 -0.71 10.84 13.85
N LEU A 75 -1.38 11.76 13.14
CA LEU A 75 -0.98 13.18 13.09
C LEU A 75 -1.13 13.88 14.43
N GLN A 76 -2.03 13.40 15.29
CA GLN A 76 -2.33 13.99 16.60
C GLN A 76 -1.65 13.24 17.74
N ASP A 77 -1.37 11.95 17.53
CA ASP A 77 -0.79 11.06 18.54
C ASP A 77 0.33 10.18 17.94
N PRO A 78 1.60 10.46 18.29
CA PRO A 78 2.72 9.65 17.83
C PRO A 78 2.66 8.18 18.23
N GLU A 79 2.03 7.82 19.35
CA GLU A 79 1.91 6.43 19.79
C GLU A 79 0.94 5.66 18.88
N ILE A 80 -0.16 6.31 18.46
CA ILE A 80 -1.11 5.75 17.49
C ILE A 80 -0.44 5.58 16.14
N ARG A 81 0.36 6.56 15.71
CA ARG A 81 1.09 6.50 14.46
C ARG A 81 2.04 5.29 14.44
N GLU A 82 2.86 5.14 15.47
CA GLU A 82 3.80 4.03 15.58
C GLU A 82 3.06 2.68 15.61
N HIS A 83 1.94 2.60 16.33
CA HIS A 83 1.13 1.38 16.41
C HIS A 83 0.65 0.90 15.03
N TYR A 84 0.08 1.79 14.22
CA TYR A 84 -0.38 1.42 12.87
C TYR A 84 0.79 1.21 11.91
N ALA A 85 1.86 1.99 12.01
CA ALA A 85 3.08 1.77 11.23
C ALA A 85 3.68 0.38 11.47
N ASP A 86 3.71 -0.09 12.73
CA ASP A 86 4.14 -1.44 13.09
C ASP A 86 3.25 -2.53 12.47
N ILE A 87 1.93 -2.36 12.50
CA ILE A 87 0.99 -3.29 11.88
C ILE A 87 1.26 -3.39 10.38
N ILE A 88 1.35 -2.23 9.71
CA ILE A 88 1.59 -2.15 8.27
C ILE A 88 2.95 -2.77 7.91
N ARG A 89 4.01 -2.48 8.68
CA ARG A 89 5.35 -3.04 8.46
C ARG A 89 5.34 -4.56 8.54
N ASN A 90 4.72 -5.12 9.58
CA ASN A 90 4.63 -6.56 9.77
C ASN A 90 3.78 -7.24 8.68
N PHE A 91 2.70 -6.59 8.25
CA PHE A 91 1.87 -7.05 7.15
C PHE A 91 2.68 -7.16 5.85
N PHE A 92 3.43 -6.12 5.48
CA PHE A 92 4.25 -6.14 4.25
C PHE A 92 5.41 -7.12 4.29
N VAL A 93 5.99 -7.42 5.45
CA VAL A 93 6.96 -8.51 5.56
C VAL A 93 6.33 -9.85 5.15
N GLY A 94 5.05 -10.07 5.48
CA GLY A 94 4.28 -11.23 5.04
C GLY A 94 4.04 -11.21 3.52
N GLU A 95 3.50 -10.11 3.00
CA GLU A 95 3.19 -9.98 1.55
C GLU A 95 4.45 -10.15 0.69
N ILE A 96 5.58 -9.56 1.07
CA ILE A 96 6.84 -9.72 0.32
C ILE A 96 7.27 -11.19 0.29
N LYS A 97 7.22 -11.89 1.43
CA LYS A 97 7.59 -13.32 1.50
C LYS A 97 6.67 -14.18 0.64
N ASP A 98 5.37 -13.90 0.68
CA ASP A 98 4.41 -14.59 -0.16
C ASP A 98 4.73 -14.40 -1.65
N ARG A 99 5.02 -13.17 -2.10
CA ARG A 99 5.38 -12.91 -3.51
C ARG A 99 6.70 -13.56 -3.95
N MET A 100 7.65 -13.77 -3.03
CA MET A 100 8.87 -14.51 -3.33
C MET A 100 8.60 -15.96 -3.71
N GLU A 101 7.53 -16.56 -3.17
CA GLU A 101 7.10 -17.93 -3.45
C GLU A 101 6.01 -17.99 -4.52
N ASN A 102 5.14 -16.98 -4.57
CA ASN A 102 3.94 -16.88 -5.40
C ASN A 102 3.89 -15.52 -6.14
N PRO A 103 4.70 -15.30 -7.20
CA PRO A 103 4.68 -14.03 -7.93
C PRO A 103 3.32 -13.70 -8.55
N SER A 104 2.97 -12.41 -8.59
CA SER A 104 1.70 -11.88 -9.10
C SER A 104 1.89 -10.65 -10.01
N ASP A 105 0.83 -10.15 -10.65
CA ASP A 105 0.85 -8.91 -11.46
C ASP A 105 0.63 -7.67 -10.57
N ASP A 106 1.53 -7.46 -9.60
CA ASP A 106 1.48 -6.34 -8.65
C ASP A 106 2.85 -5.64 -8.47
N LEU A 107 2.85 -4.50 -7.77
CA LEU A 107 4.08 -3.73 -7.59
C LEU A 107 5.13 -4.49 -6.76
N ILE A 108 4.71 -5.30 -5.78
CA ILE A 108 5.64 -6.04 -4.92
C ILE A 108 6.44 -7.04 -5.77
N SER A 109 5.75 -7.83 -6.59
CA SER A 109 6.34 -8.80 -7.50
C SER A 109 7.25 -8.10 -8.52
N PHE A 110 6.80 -6.97 -9.07
CA PHE A 110 7.62 -6.18 -9.99
C PHE A 110 8.91 -5.66 -9.35
N LEU A 111 8.87 -5.22 -8.09
CA LEU A 111 10.05 -4.75 -7.38
C LEU A 111 11.01 -5.91 -7.04
N LEU A 112 10.48 -7.10 -6.76
CA LEU A 112 11.28 -8.31 -6.52
C LEU A 112 11.99 -8.82 -7.79
N GLU A 113 11.37 -8.64 -8.96
CA GLU A 113 11.96 -9.00 -10.26
C GLU A 113 12.86 -7.90 -10.85
N ALA A 114 12.85 -6.69 -10.27
CA ALA A 114 13.61 -5.57 -10.79
C ALA A 114 15.12 -5.70 -10.51
N GLU A 115 15.92 -5.17 -11.44
CA GLU A 115 17.37 -5.11 -11.34
C GLU A 115 17.86 -3.66 -11.44
N ILE A 116 18.92 -3.32 -10.69
CA ILE A 116 19.69 -2.08 -10.78
C ILE A 116 21.12 -2.47 -11.14
N ASP A 117 21.64 -1.96 -12.26
CA ASP A 117 22.97 -2.28 -12.77
C ASP A 117 23.24 -3.80 -12.96
N GLY A 118 22.17 -4.57 -13.24
CA GLY A 118 22.23 -6.02 -13.44
C GLY A 118 22.19 -6.86 -12.16
N GLU A 119 22.00 -6.22 -11.00
CA GLU A 119 21.84 -6.89 -9.71
C GLU A 119 20.41 -6.72 -9.18
N PRO A 120 19.85 -7.71 -8.46
CA PRO A 120 18.52 -7.58 -7.84
C PRO A 120 18.41 -6.36 -6.94
N VAL A 121 17.24 -5.71 -6.94
CA VAL A 121 17.00 -4.58 -6.04
C VAL A 121 17.12 -5.02 -4.58
N PRO A 122 17.93 -4.34 -3.75
CA PRO A 122 18.06 -4.71 -2.33
C PRO A 122 16.73 -4.59 -1.58
N MET A 123 16.47 -5.53 -0.69
CA MET A 123 15.25 -5.55 0.14
C MET A 123 14.96 -4.23 0.88
N PRO A 124 15.96 -3.49 1.43
CA PRO A 124 15.71 -2.18 2.03
C PRO A 124 15.10 -1.17 1.04
N VAL A 125 15.52 -1.20 -0.22
CA VAL A 125 15.00 -0.34 -1.29
C VAL A 125 13.58 -0.74 -1.67
N ILE A 126 13.28 -2.05 -1.74
CA ILE A 126 11.91 -2.55 -1.99
C ILE A 126 10.97 -2.05 -0.89
N ARG A 127 11.32 -2.26 0.39
CA ARG A 127 10.53 -1.80 1.54
C ARG A 127 10.33 -0.28 1.51
N GLY A 128 11.39 0.48 1.24
CA GLY A 128 11.30 1.94 1.11
C GLY A 128 10.36 2.40 -0.02
N ASN A 129 10.35 1.71 -1.17
CA ASN A 129 9.42 2.04 -2.27
C ASN A 129 7.96 1.76 -1.91
N VAL A 130 7.69 0.68 -1.16
CA VAL A 130 6.35 0.39 -0.65
C VAL A 130 5.93 1.44 0.39
N GLY A 131 6.83 1.81 1.31
CA GLY A 131 6.57 2.87 2.30
C GLY A 131 6.23 4.23 1.66
N LEU A 132 6.96 4.61 0.61
CA LEU A 132 6.68 5.83 -0.16
C LEU A 132 5.29 5.85 -0.80
N MET A 133 4.72 4.68 -1.15
CA MET A 133 3.36 4.64 -1.70
C MET A 133 2.27 4.95 -0.67
N LEU A 134 2.59 4.81 0.61
CA LEU A 134 1.64 4.97 1.72
C LEU A 134 1.73 6.35 2.36
N ASP A 135 2.60 7.23 1.85
CA ASP A 135 3.01 8.46 2.53
C ASP A 135 3.53 8.22 3.96
N GLU A 136 4.03 7.01 4.25
CA GLU A 136 4.58 6.60 5.55
C GLU A 136 6.11 6.46 5.48
N PRO A 137 6.86 7.54 5.73
CA PRO A 137 8.32 7.53 5.65
C PRO A 137 8.97 6.65 6.72
N GLU A 138 8.29 6.29 7.82
CA GLU A 138 8.82 5.38 8.85
C GLU A 138 8.90 3.90 8.40
N LEU A 139 8.35 3.56 7.23
CA LEU A 139 8.59 2.27 6.55
C LEU A 139 9.87 2.27 5.72
N ILE A 140 10.53 3.43 5.57
CA ILE A 140 11.87 3.52 4.99
C ILE A 140 12.84 2.94 6.02
N PRO A 141 13.62 1.90 5.69
CA PRO A 141 14.55 1.31 6.64
C PRO A 141 15.52 2.39 7.14
N THR A 142 15.59 2.53 8.46
CA THR A 142 16.65 3.32 9.09
C THR A 142 17.93 2.51 9.07
N ALA A 143 19.09 3.19 9.02
CA ALA A 143 20.42 2.57 8.91
C ALA A 143 20.73 1.49 9.98
N ALA A 144 19.92 1.38 11.03
CA ALA A 144 20.02 0.34 12.06
C ALA A 144 19.50 -1.04 11.60
N GLU A 145 18.54 -1.11 10.66
CA GLU A 145 17.93 -2.38 10.23
C GLU A 145 18.76 -3.11 9.16
N ASP A 146 19.63 -2.41 8.42
CA ASP A 146 20.55 -3.01 7.44
C ASP A 146 21.59 -3.94 8.08
N THR A 147 21.87 -3.76 9.38
CA THR A 147 22.87 -4.58 10.09
C THR A 147 22.35 -5.96 10.48
N MET A 148 21.03 -6.16 10.54
CA MET A 148 20.43 -7.42 11.02
C MET A 148 20.18 -8.47 9.93
N LEU A 149 20.31 -8.12 8.65
CA LEU A 149 20.05 -9.02 7.51
C LEU A 149 21.22 -9.17 6.53
N GLY A 150 22.41 -8.69 6.90
CA GLY A 150 23.63 -8.78 6.09
C GLY A 150 24.36 -10.13 6.16
N ASP A 151 23.72 -11.20 6.61
CA ASP A 151 24.37 -12.51 6.75
C ASP A 151 23.42 -13.65 6.33
N ARG A 152 23.21 -13.77 5.00
CA ARG A 152 23.20 -15.03 4.24
C ARG A 152 22.89 -14.82 2.76
#